data_AF-A0A7W8IFR9-F1
#
_entry.id   AF-A0A7W8IFR9-F1
#
_cell.length_a   1.000
_cell.length_b   1.000
_cell.length_c   1.000
_cell.angle_alpha   90.00
_cell.angle_beta   90.00
_cell.angle_gamma   90.00
#
_symmetry.space_group_name_H-M   'P 1'
#
loop_
_entity.id
_entity.type
_entity.pdbx_description
1 polymer ?
#
loop_
_entity_poly.entity_id
_entity_poly.type
_entity_poly.pdbx_seq_one_letter_code
_entity_poly.pdbx_strand_id
1 'polypeptide(L)'
;MGHPAYQSKKVLFFFDKWYKRYNYCEVEKMSTAYTKSHVKVADELFLIVALLHQEQPEQKAFTVGQILERAAKEGLGSAAGSLRAHASQHAAANVDPDSRGGKYRMVFRERDNRIRLLAPSDYVHPDRHQKFYPDLDDIPEKYHALVEWARRRHEKTEGPPARWLEGLHQLKGMGKGIWKGVDADAYVRGLREGWE
;
A
#
# COMPACT_ATOMS: atom_id res chain seq x y z
N MET A 1 -47.74 -17.59 53.17
CA MET A 1 -46.40 -17.10 53.60
C MET A 1 -45.38 -18.05 52.99
N GLY A 2 -44.40 -17.70 52.17
CA GLY A 2 -43.90 -16.44 51.62
C GLY A 2 -42.75 -16.86 50.68
N HIS A 3 -42.63 -16.15 49.56
CA HIS A 3 -41.81 -16.43 48.37
C HIS A 3 -40.37 -16.95 48.57
N PRO A 4 -39.84 -17.74 47.62
CA PRO A 4 -38.40 -17.85 47.39
C PRO A 4 -37.86 -16.56 46.77
N ALA A 5 -36.80 -16.02 47.37
CA ALA A 5 -36.13 -14.80 46.92
C ALA A 5 -35.34 -15.02 45.63
N TYR A 6 -35.74 -14.24 44.63
CA TYR A 6 -35.05 -13.94 43.39
C TYR A 6 -33.90 -12.96 43.67
N GLN A 7 -32.69 -13.19 43.16
CA GLN A 7 -31.78 -12.11 42.77
C GLN A 7 -30.99 -12.50 41.51
N SER A 8 -31.00 -11.54 40.61
CA SER A 8 -30.65 -11.58 39.20
C SER A 8 -29.16 -11.40 38.91
N LYS A 9 -28.67 -12.12 37.90
CA LYS A 9 -27.70 -11.61 36.92
C LYS A 9 -28.25 -12.05 35.55
N LYS A 10 -29.01 -11.24 34.79
CA LYS A 10 -28.56 -10.16 33.87
C LYS A 10 -27.21 -10.49 33.21
N VAL A 11 -27.03 -10.50 31.88
CA VAL A 11 -27.93 -10.29 30.73
C VAL A 11 -27.09 -10.57 29.46
N LEU A 12 -27.69 -11.24 28.45
CA LEU A 12 -27.39 -11.26 26.99
C LEU A 12 -25.99 -11.78 26.56
N PHE A 13 -25.79 -12.93 25.90
CA PHE A 13 -26.57 -13.60 24.84
C PHE A 13 -26.90 -12.68 23.67
N PHE A 14 -25.92 -12.30 22.83
CA PHE A 14 -26.19 -11.70 21.51
C PHE A 14 -24.96 -11.71 20.56
N PHE A 15 -24.34 -12.86 20.26
CA PHE A 15 -23.33 -12.86 19.17
C PHE A 15 -23.24 -14.14 18.31
N ASP A 16 -24.23 -15.04 18.37
CA ASP A 16 -24.14 -16.33 17.66
C ASP A 16 -25.35 -16.63 16.74
N LYS A 17 -26.03 -15.59 16.24
CA LYS A 17 -27.25 -15.76 15.42
C LYS A 17 -27.38 -14.81 14.23
N TRP A 18 -26.25 -14.40 13.66
CA TRP A 18 -26.23 -13.56 12.44
C TRP A 18 -25.19 -14.04 11.41
N TYR A 19 -25.06 -15.37 11.23
CA TYR A 19 -24.15 -15.94 10.22
C TYR A 19 -24.68 -17.19 9.48
N LYS A 20 -26.00 -17.43 9.50
CA LYS A 20 -26.63 -18.56 8.77
C LYS A 20 -27.99 -18.17 8.19
N ARG A 21 -28.01 -17.34 7.14
CA ARG A 21 -29.23 -17.17 6.32
C ARG A 21 -29.01 -16.48 4.97
N TYR A 22 -28.12 -16.97 4.10
CA TYR A 22 -28.29 -16.75 2.66
C TYR A 22 -27.76 -17.96 1.87
N ASN A 23 -28.63 -18.96 1.75
CA ASN A 23 -28.68 -19.82 0.56
C ASN A 23 -29.77 -19.25 -0.33
N TYR A 24 -29.53 -19.08 -1.63
CA TYR A 24 -30.37 -19.65 -2.68
C TYR A 24 -29.77 -19.49 -4.09
N CYS A 25 -30.16 -20.42 -4.96
CA CYS A 25 -30.07 -20.46 -6.42
C CYS A 25 -28.75 -20.91 -7.07
N GLU A 26 -28.61 -22.23 -7.11
CA GLU A 26 -28.39 -23.01 -8.32
C GLU A 26 -28.77 -22.27 -9.62
N VAL A 27 -27.77 -21.90 -10.42
CA VAL A 27 -27.91 -21.65 -11.86
C VAL A 27 -26.89 -22.54 -12.54
N GLU A 28 -27.36 -23.64 -13.10
CA GLU A 28 -26.58 -24.52 -13.94
C GLU A 28 -26.20 -23.84 -15.28
N LYS A 29 -24.94 -24.08 -15.68
CA LYS A 29 -24.42 -24.22 -17.06
C LYS A 29 -24.28 -22.96 -17.93
N MET A 30 -23.10 -22.35 -17.86
CA MET A 30 -22.25 -22.09 -19.04
C MET A 30 -20.78 -22.26 -18.63
N SER A 31 -20.15 -23.34 -19.09
CA SER A 31 -18.73 -23.61 -18.85
C SER A 31 -17.87 -22.83 -19.85
N THR A 32 -17.22 -21.79 -19.35
CA THR A 32 -15.80 -21.56 -19.68
C THR A 32 -15.07 -21.73 -18.36
N ALA A 33 -14.25 -22.78 -18.28
CA ALA A 33 -13.55 -23.20 -17.09
C ALA A 33 -12.62 -22.09 -16.56
N TYR A 34 -13.13 -21.25 -15.66
CA TYR A 34 -12.29 -20.48 -14.75
C TYR A 34 -12.03 -21.39 -13.54
N THR A 35 -11.02 -22.25 -13.65
CA THR A 35 -10.39 -22.83 -12.47
C THR A 35 -9.94 -21.66 -11.61
N LYS A 36 -10.54 -21.56 -10.42
CA LYS A 36 -10.36 -20.51 -9.43
C LYS A 36 -8.88 -20.39 -9.04
N SER A 37 -8.08 -19.69 -9.86
CA SER A 37 -6.74 -19.26 -9.48
C SER A 37 -6.95 -18.33 -8.30
N HIS A 38 -6.62 -18.80 -7.10
CA HIS A 38 -6.67 -17.98 -5.90
C HIS A 38 -5.68 -16.84 -6.08
N VAL A 39 -6.18 -15.68 -6.53
CA VAL A 39 -5.38 -14.46 -6.63
C VAL A 39 -4.83 -14.17 -5.23
N LYS A 40 -3.51 -13.95 -5.13
CA LYS A 40 -2.88 -13.66 -3.83
C LYS A 40 -3.43 -12.32 -3.32
N VAL A 41 -3.59 -12.19 -2.00
CA VAL A 41 -4.17 -10.97 -1.38
C VAL A 41 -3.43 -9.68 -1.79
N ALA A 42 -2.11 -9.75 -1.93
CA ALA A 42 -1.30 -8.62 -2.40
C ALA A 42 -1.63 -8.25 -3.85
N ASP A 43 -1.76 -9.24 -4.73
CA ASP A 43 -2.12 -9.03 -6.13
C ASP A 43 -3.54 -8.49 -6.26
N GLU A 44 -4.49 -9.03 -5.50
CA GLU A 44 -5.86 -8.52 -5.45
C GLU A 44 -5.88 -7.05 -5.00
N LEU A 45 -5.16 -6.71 -3.93
CA LEU A 45 -5.04 -5.32 -3.48
C LEU A 45 -4.52 -4.40 -4.60
N PHE A 46 -3.46 -4.81 -5.28
CA PHE A 46 -2.90 -4.04 -6.40
C PHE A 46 -3.95 -3.80 -7.49
N LEU A 47 -4.64 -4.86 -7.91
CA LEU A 47 -5.67 -4.79 -8.96
C LEU A 47 -6.81 -3.85 -8.57
N ILE A 48 -7.30 -3.94 -7.32
CA ILE A 48 -8.38 -3.08 -6.84
C ILE A 48 -7.96 -1.60 -6.80
N VAL A 49 -6.76 -1.29 -6.32
CA VAL A 49 -6.27 0.10 -6.28
C VAL A 49 -6.04 0.62 -7.70
N ALA A 50 -5.55 -0.22 -8.62
CA ALA A 50 -5.39 0.15 -10.02
C ALA A 50 -6.74 0.44 -10.71
N LEU A 51 -7.76 -0.38 -10.46
CA LEU A 51 -9.13 -0.16 -10.96
C LEU A 51 -9.70 1.16 -10.45
N LEU A 52 -9.54 1.45 -9.15
CA LEU A 52 -9.99 2.70 -8.57
C LEU A 52 -9.34 3.92 -9.25
N HIS A 53 -8.04 3.86 -9.58
CA HIS A 53 -7.40 4.94 -10.32
C HIS A 53 -7.87 5.06 -11.78
N GLN A 54 -8.25 3.96 -12.44
CA GLN A 54 -8.85 4.04 -13.77
C GLN A 54 -10.25 4.65 -13.73
N GLU A 55 -11.05 4.26 -12.74
CA GLU A 55 -12.42 4.75 -12.53
C GLU A 55 -12.45 6.21 -12.06
N GLN A 56 -11.44 6.63 -11.28
CA GLN A 56 -11.34 7.96 -10.68
C GLN A 56 -9.94 8.57 -10.91
N PRO A 57 -9.61 9.00 -12.14
CA PRO A 57 -8.26 9.44 -12.51
C PRO A 57 -7.72 10.63 -11.70
N GLU A 58 -8.60 11.53 -11.26
CA GLU A 58 -8.29 12.73 -10.47
C GLU A 58 -8.00 12.40 -8.99
N GLN A 59 -8.47 11.26 -8.49
CA GLN A 59 -8.24 10.86 -7.10
C GLN A 59 -6.84 10.27 -6.94
N LYS A 60 -6.01 10.97 -6.15
CA LYS A 60 -4.62 10.59 -5.91
C LYS A 60 -4.44 9.39 -4.99
N ALA A 61 -5.35 9.17 -4.04
CA ALA A 61 -5.30 8.06 -3.08
C ALA A 61 -6.69 7.77 -2.49
N PHE A 62 -6.90 6.52 -2.07
CA PHE A 62 -8.18 5.98 -1.64
C PHE A 62 -8.14 5.53 -0.19
N THR A 63 -9.26 5.66 0.50
CA THR A 63 -9.40 5.09 1.84
C THR A 63 -9.46 3.57 1.79
N VAL A 64 -9.10 2.90 2.89
CA VAL A 64 -9.27 1.44 3.01
C VAL A 64 -10.74 1.03 2.81
N GLY A 65 -11.70 1.87 3.24
CA GLY A 65 -13.13 1.62 3.01
C GLY A 65 -13.48 1.52 1.52
N GLN A 66 -13.03 2.48 0.71
CA GLN A 66 -13.24 2.47 -0.74
C GLN A 66 -12.61 1.23 -1.41
N ILE A 67 -11.42 0.84 -0.97
CA ILE A 67 -10.74 -0.37 -1.46
C ILE A 67 -11.56 -1.62 -1.14
N LEU A 68 -12.04 -1.76 0.10
CA LEU A 68 -12.85 -2.92 0.49
C LEU A 68 -14.19 -2.96 -0.24
N GLU A 69 -14.84 -1.81 -0.43
CA GLU A 69 -16.08 -1.72 -1.20
C GLU A 69 -15.86 -2.14 -2.65
N ARG A 70 -14.78 -1.67 -3.28
CA ARG A 70 -14.46 -2.02 -4.66
C ARG A 70 -14.04 -3.49 -4.81
N ALA A 71 -13.31 -4.04 -3.84
CA ALA A 71 -12.93 -5.45 -3.77
C ALA A 71 -14.16 -6.37 -3.65
N ALA A 72 -15.14 -5.99 -2.82
CA ALA A 72 -16.39 -6.72 -2.68
C ALA A 72 -17.19 -6.77 -4.00
N LYS A 73 -17.14 -5.69 -4.80
CA LYS A 73 -17.76 -5.65 -6.15
C LYS A 73 -17.02 -6.52 -7.16
N GLU A 74 -15.69 -6.60 -7.08
CA GLU A 74 -14.89 -7.39 -8.03
C GLU A 74 -14.96 -8.90 -7.77
N GLY A 75 -15.06 -9.29 -6.49
CA GLY A 75 -15.27 -10.69 -6.11
C GLY A 75 -14.04 -11.60 -6.31
N LEU A 76 -12.81 -11.08 -6.16
CA LEU A 76 -11.57 -11.85 -6.36
C LEU A 76 -11.23 -12.82 -5.22
N GLY A 77 -11.88 -12.67 -4.06
CA GLY A 77 -12.00 -13.72 -3.06
C GLY A 77 -11.19 -13.54 -1.78
N SER A 78 -10.45 -12.44 -1.61
CA SER A 78 -9.78 -12.16 -0.33
C SER A 78 -10.77 -11.74 0.76
N ALA A 79 -10.51 -12.19 1.99
CA ALA A 79 -11.23 -11.71 3.16
C ALA A 79 -10.90 -10.23 3.42
N ALA A 80 -11.91 -9.44 3.81
CA ALA A 80 -11.75 -8.00 4.08
C ALA A 80 -10.69 -7.69 5.15
N GLY A 81 -10.52 -8.58 6.15
CA GLY A 81 -9.46 -8.46 7.16
C GLY A 81 -8.06 -8.55 6.56
N SER A 82 -7.83 -9.52 5.66
CA SER A 82 -6.55 -9.72 5.00
C SER A 82 -6.19 -8.58 4.06
N LEU A 83 -7.16 -8.07 3.29
CA LEU A 83 -6.97 -6.90 2.44
C LEU A 83 -6.63 -5.65 3.24
N ARG A 84 -7.32 -5.42 4.36
CA ARG A 84 -7.02 -4.30 5.27
C ARG A 84 -5.57 -4.39 5.80
N ALA A 85 -5.12 -5.57 6.23
CA ALA A 85 -3.76 -5.76 6.71
C ALA A 85 -2.71 -5.52 5.61
N HIS A 86 -2.98 -5.96 4.37
CA HIS A 86 -2.09 -5.68 3.24
C HIS A 86 -2.05 -4.19 2.89
N ALA A 87 -3.20 -3.53 2.83
CA ALA A 87 -3.30 -2.11 2.52
C ALA A 87 -2.57 -1.25 3.55
N SER A 88 -2.78 -1.54 4.84
CA SER A 88 -2.19 -0.74 5.92
C SER A 88 -0.74 -1.09 6.23
N GLN A 89 -0.32 -2.35 6.03
CA GLN A 89 0.97 -2.85 6.53
C GLN A 89 1.72 -3.68 5.48
N HIS A 90 1.23 -4.85 5.07
CA HIS A 90 2.08 -5.84 4.39
C HIS A 90 2.45 -5.49 2.94
N ALA A 91 1.67 -4.64 2.27
CA ALA A 91 1.93 -4.18 0.91
C ALA A 91 2.29 -2.70 0.81
N ALA A 92 2.19 -1.97 1.92
CA ALA A 92 2.59 -0.58 2.03
C ALA A 92 4.12 -0.47 2.08
N ALA A 93 4.72 0.00 0.99
CA ALA A 93 6.17 -0.02 0.78
C ALA A 93 6.92 0.96 1.70
N ASN A 94 6.28 2.03 2.14
CA ASN A 94 6.86 3.07 2.99
C ASN A 94 6.72 2.80 4.50
N VAL A 95 6.11 1.68 4.87
CA VAL A 95 5.87 1.29 6.26
C VAL A 95 6.86 0.20 6.63
N ASP A 96 7.40 0.26 7.85
CA ASP A 96 8.28 -0.77 8.40
C ASP A 96 7.60 -2.14 8.31
N PRO A 97 8.23 -3.16 7.70
CA PRO A 97 7.66 -4.49 7.63
C PRO A 97 7.57 -5.11 9.03
N ASP A 98 6.44 -5.74 9.32
CA ASP A 98 6.35 -6.61 10.47
C ASP A 98 7.03 -7.96 10.16
N SER A 99 7.57 -8.61 11.20
CA SER A 99 8.31 -9.86 11.03
C SER A 99 7.44 -11.04 10.54
N ARG A 100 6.11 -10.91 10.58
CA ARG A 100 5.14 -11.97 10.23
C ARG A 100 4.39 -11.70 8.93
N GLY A 101 4.65 -10.57 8.27
CA GLY A 101 3.90 -10.12 7.11
C GLY A 101 4.66 -10.22 5.78
N GLY A 102 3.93 -9.97 4.70
CA GLY A 102 4.52 -9.74 3.39
C GLY A 102 5.42 -8.50 3.38
N LYS A 103 6.47 -8.52 2.55
CA LYS A 103 7.45 -7.45 2.35
C LYS A 103 7.27 -6.82 0.96
N TYR A 104 6.02 -6.69 0.51
CA TYR A 104 5.66 -6.22 -0.83
C TYR A 104 5.88 -4.71 -0.99
N ARG A 105 6.03 -4.30 -2.26
CA ARG A 105 6.27 -2.90 -2.68
C ARG A 105 5.18 -2.46 -3.67
N MET A 106 3.92 -2.70 -3.35
CA MET A 106 2.82 -2.52 -4.32
C MET A 106 2.08 -1.20 -4.14
N VAL A 107 1.88 -0.79 -2.89
CA VAL A 107 1.11 0.40 -2.56
C VAL A 107 1.90 1.33 -1.66
N PHE A 108 1.51 2.61 -1.66
CA PHE A 108 2.04 3.62 -0.78
C PHE A 108 0.93 4.09 0.17
N ARG A 109 1.26 4.19 1.47
CA ARG A 109 0.36 4.71 2.49
C ARG A 109 0.68 6.17 2.77
N GLU A 110 -0.23 7.05 2.40
CA GLU A 110 -0.17 8.48 2.66
C GLU A 110 -0.26 8.79 4.17
N ARG A 111 0.11 10.01 4.55
CA ARG A 111 0.07 10.47 5.95
C ARG A 111 -1.32 10.40 6.58
N ASP A 112 -2.37 10.56 5.77
CA ASP A 112 -3.77 10.46 6.19
C ASP A 112 -4.33 9.02 6.13
N ASN A 113 -3.45 8.03 5.96
CA ASN A 113 -3.77 6.59 5.81
C ASN A 113 -4.53 6.23 4.52
N ARG A 114 -4.60 7.13 3.53
CA ARG A 114 -5.04 6.74 2.19
C ARG A 114 -3.96 5.95 1.47
N ILE A 115 -4.40 5.11 0.56
CA ILE A 115 -3.59 4.14 -0.15
C ILE A 115 -3.66 4.46 -1.65
N ARG A 116 -2.51 4.44 -2.30
CA ARG A 116 -2.39 4.56 -3.76
C ARG A 116 -1.36 3.58 -4.28
N LEU A 117 -1.29 3.41 -5.60
CA LEU A 117 -0.19 2.66 -6.21
C LEU A 117 1.15 3.32 -5.88
N LEU A 118 2.14 2.49 -5.60
CA LEU A 118 3.51 2.94 -5.36
C LEU A 118 4.10 3.52 -6.64
N ALA A 119 4.61 4.75 -6.57
CA ALA A 119 5.33 5.40 -7.65
C ALA A 119 6.84 5.12 -7.55
N PRO A 120 7.58 5.12 -8.68
CA PRO A 120 9.04 4.91 -8.67
C PRO A 120 9.82 5.89 -7.81
N SER A 121 9.33 7.13 -7.71
CA SER A 121 9.94 8.20 -6.90
C SER A 121 9.63 8.11 -5.40
N ASP A 122 8.75 7.20 -4.99
CA ASP A 122 8.37 7.09 -3.59
C ASP A 122 9.47 6.46 -2.74
N TYR A 123 9.52 6.88 -1.47
CA TYR A 123 10.33 6.19 -0.48
C TYR A 123 9.82 4.76 -0.26
N VAL A 124 10.75 3.81 -0.34
CA VAL A 124 10.53 2.40 -0.02
C VAL A 124 11.41 2.05 1.18
N HIS A 125 10.83 1.47 2.21
CA HIS A 125 11.58 1.02 3.38
C HIS A 125 12.61 -0.06 2.98
N PRO A 126 13.88 0.00 3.43
CA PRO A 126 14.95 -0.89 2.99
C PRO A 126 14.63 -2.39 3.09
N ASP A 127 13.89 -2.78 4.12
CA ASP A 127 13.49 -4.18 4.34
C ASP A 127 12.32 -4.66 3.47
N ARG A 128 11.80 -3.82 2.56
CA ARG A 128 10.77 -4.18 1.58
C ARG A 128 11.45 -4.58 0.28
N HIS A 129 11.39 -5.87 -0.06
CA HIS A 129 12.14 -6.43 -1.18
C HIS A 129 11.32 -7.37 -2.08
N GLN A 130 10.03 -7.57 -1.82
CA GLN A 130 9.16 -8.39 -2.69
C GLN A 130 8.60 -7.58 -3.87
N LYS A 131 7.71 -8.16 -4.67
CA LYS A 131 7.26 -7.61 -5.96
C LYS A 131 6.61 -6.22 -5.87
N PHE A 132 6.78 -5.45 -6.95
CA PHE A 132 6.17 -4.14 -7.21
C PHE A 132 4.82 -4.26 -7.95
N TYR A 133 4.76 -5.20 -8.89
CA TYR A 133 3.61 -5.47 -9.74
C TYR A 133 3.23 -6.94 -9.62
N PRO A 134 1.95 -7.31 -9.81
CA PRO A 134 1.57 -8.70 -9.99
C PRO A 134 2.31 -9.36 -11.15
N ASP A 135 2.62 -10.65 -11.00
CA ASP A 135 3.07 -11.49 -12.09
C ASP A 135 1.86 -11.85 -12.96
N LEU A 136 1.97 -11.72 -14.28
CA LEU A 136 0.81 -11.87 -15.17
C LEU A 136 0.24 -13.29 -15.13
N ASP A 137 1.09 -14.30 -14.94
CA ASP A 137 0.69 -15.71 -14.82
C ASP A 137 -0.06 -16.01 -13.51
N ASP A 138 0.08 -15.16 -12.48
CA ASP A 138 -0.58 -15.30 -11.18
C ASP A 138 -1.98 -14.65 -11.13
N ILE A 139 -2.38 -13.93 -12.19
CA ILE A 139 -3.62 -13.16 -12.23
C ILE A 139 -4.46 -13.48 -13.48
N PRO A 140 -5.80 -13.28 -13.41
CA PRO A 140 -6.66 -13.46 -14.57
C PRO A 140 -6.27 -12.56 -15.74
N GLU A 141 -6.29 -13.14 -16.95
CA GLU A 141 -5.92 -12.47 -18.20
C GLU A 141 -6.66 -11.14 -18.41
N LYS A 142 -7.93 -11.06 -17.97
CA LYS A 142 -8.74 -9.82 -18.02
C LYS A 142 -8.08 -8.61 -17.36
N TYR A 143 -7.13 -8.81 -16.44
CA TYR A 143 -6.42 -7.73 -15.76
C TYR A 143 -5.02 -7.46 -16.30
N HIS A 144 -4.52 -8.21 -17.29
CA HIS A 144 -3.18 -7.99 -17.82
C HIS A 144 -3.02 -6.57 -18.37
N ALA A 145 -4.01 -6.11 -19.14
CA ALA A 145 -4.06 -4.75 -19.65
C ALA A 145 -4.09 -3.67 -18.55
N LEU A 146 -4.70 -3.97 -17.40
CA LEU A 146 -4.74 -3.08 -16.23
C LEU A 146 -3.36 -2.97 -15.58
N VAL A 147 -2.63 -4.08 -15.43
CA VAL A 147 -1.27 -4.08 -14.89
C VAL A 147 -0.33 -3.30 -15.84
N GLU A 148 -0.44 -3.52 -17.15
CA GLU A 148 0.34 -2.76 -18.13
C GLU A 148 -0.03 -1.26 -18.16
N TRP A 149 -1.29 -0.92 -17.95
CA TRP A 149 -1.70 0.46 -17.75
C TRP A 149 -1.06 1.07 -16.49
N ALA A 150 -1.03 0.34 -15.38
CA ALA A 150 -0.44 0.81 -14.13
C ALA A 150 1.07 1.04 -14.25
N ARG A 151 1.80 0.15 -14.93
CA ARG A 151 3.24 0.33 -15.25
C ARG A 151 3.47 1.63 -16.03
N ARG A 152 2.73 1.82 -17.13
CA ARG A 152 2.86 3.01 -18.00
C ARG A 152 2.43 4.32 -17.34
N ARG A 153 1.52 4.28 -16.36
CA ARG A 153 1.12 5.49 -15.61
C ARG A 153 2.31 6.17 -14.93
N HIS A 154 3.27 5.38 -14.46
CA HIS A 154 4.46 5.88 -13.80
C HIS A 154 5.52 6.35 -14.79
N GLU A 155 5.67 5.68 -15.94
CA GLU A 155 6.57 6.13 -17.02
C GLU A 155 6.25 7.55 -17.51
N LYS A 156 4.97 7.96 -17.50
CA LYS A 156 4.55 9.32 -17.88
C LYS A 156 4.77 10.37 -16.80
N THR A 157 4.92 9.95 -15.54
CA THR A 157 5.12 10.86 -14.38
C THR A 157 6.60 11.12 -14.14
N GLU A 158 7.48 10.29 -14.72
CA GLU A 158 8.90 10.57 -14.91
C GLU A 158 9.03 11.76 -15.89
N GLY A 159 8.82 12.98 -15.40
CA GLY A 159 9.58 14.10 -15.95
C GLY A 159 11.06 13.74 -15.87
N PRO A 160 11.92 14.19 -16.81
CA PRO A 160 13.33 13.79 -16.84
C PRO A 160 13.91 13.92 -15.43
N PRO A 161 14.68 12.93 -14.94
CA PRO A 161 15.22 12.92 -13.59
C PRO A 161 15.79 14.30 -13.37
N ALA A 162 15.27 14.99 -12.36
CA ALA A 162 15.47 16.41 -12.23
C ALA A 162 16.97 16.67 -12.25
N ARG A 163 17.51 17.15 -13.39
CA ARG A 163 18.96 17.18 -13.70
C ARG A 163 19.79 17.88 -12.61
N TRP A 164 19.12 18.66 -11.76
CA TRP A 164 19.69 19.31 -10.59
C TRP A 164 20.13 18.35 -9.47
N LEU A 165 19.42 17.23 -9.24
CA LEU A 165 19.81 16.23 -8.23
C LEU A 165 21.05 15.43 -8.67
N GLU A 166 21.15 15.14 -9.96
CA GLU A 166 22.33 14.52 -10.56
C GLU A 166 23.57 15.43 -10.42
N GLY A 167 23.38 16.75 -10.62
CA GLY A 167 24.39 17.76 -10.32
C GLY A 167 24.81 17.79 -8.85
N LEU A 168 23.87 17.68 -7.90
CA LEU A 168 24.21 17.65 -6.46
C LEU A 168 25.03 16.42 -6.06
N HIS A 169 24.79 15.26 -6.68
CA HIS A 169 25.62 14.07 -6.47
C HIS A 169 27.04 14.26 -7.03
N GLN A 170 27.19 14.96 -8.16
CA GLN A 170 28.50 15.30 -8.73
C GLN A 170 29.27 16.32 -7.87
N LEU A 171 28.55 17.21 -7.16
CA LEU A 171 29.14 18.15 -6.20
C LEU A 171 29.57 17.49 -4.88
N LYS A 172 29.13 16.26 -4.59
CA LYS A 172 29.47 15.54 -3.35
C LYS A 172 30.97 15.27 -3.29
N GLY A 173 31.68 16.08 -2.50
CA GLY A 173 33.13 15.98 -2.31
C GLY A 173 33.94 17.09 -2.97
N MET A 174 33.34 17.95 -3.81
CA MET A 174 34.03 19.07 -4.45
C MET A 174 34.58 20.13 -3.47
N GLY A 175 34.18 20.12 -2.20
CA GLY A 175 34.74 20.99 -1.16
C GLY A 175 35.91 20.39 -0.35
N LYS A 176 36.19 19.09 -0.44
CA LYS A 176 37.15 18.42 0.46
C LYS A 176 38.59 18.96 0.34
N GLY A 177 38.98 19.40 -0.86
CA GLY A 177 40.30 19.99 -1.10
C GLY A 177 40.44 21.42 -0.56
N ILE A 178 39.35 22.18 -0.53
CA ILE A 178 39.34 23.60 -0.11
C ILE A 178 39.63 23.72 1.39
N TRP A 179 39.15 22.76 2.18
CA TRP A 179 39.33 22.73 3.63
C TRP A 179 40.58 21.96 4.09
N LYS A 180 41.39 21.44 3.15
CA LYS A 180 42.57 20.65 3.49
C LYS A 180 43.65 21.55 4.08
N GLY A 181 43.95 21.36 5.36
CA GLY A 181 44.94 22.17 6.08
C GLY A 181 44.40 23.47 6.67
N VAL A 182 43.10 23.73 6.54
CA VAL A 182 42.42 24.83 7.22
C VAL A 182 42.02 24.35 8.61
N ASP A 183 42.54 24.98 9.65
CA ASP A 183 42.08 24.77 11.02
C ASP A 183 40.69 25.42 11.20
N ALA A 184 39.71 24.61 11.58
CA ALA A 184 38.33 25.05 11.71
C ALA A 184 38.18 26.12 12.79
N ASP A 185 38.91 26.00 13.90
CA ASP A 185 38.83 26.93 15.02
C ASP A 185 39.47 28.28 14.69
N ALA A 186 40.64 28.27 14.02
CA ALA A 186 41.27 29.49 13.51
C ALA A 186 40.39 30.21 12.46
N TYR A 187 39.74 29.45 11.57
CA TYR A 187 38.82 30.00 10.58
C TYR A 187 37.61 30.69 11.21
N VAL A 188 36.95 30.03 12.17
CA VAL A 188 35.81 30.61 12.89
C VAL A 188 36.23 31.83 13.72
N ARG A 189 37.43 31.81 14.31
CA ARG A 189 37.98 32.95 15.05
C ARG A 189 38.17 34.16 14.13
N GLY A 190 38.78 33.98 12.95
CA GLY A 190 38.95 35.05 11.98
C GLY A 190 37.64 35.59 11.42
N LEU A 191 36.62 34.74 11.24
CA LEU A 191 35.27 35.20 10.87
C LEU A 191 34.59 36.05 11.94
N ARG A 192 34.98 35.90 13.21
CA ARG A 192 34.41 36.62 14.36
C ARG A 192 35.25 37.81 14.80
N GLU A 193 36.45 38.00 14.25
CA GLU A 193 37.24 39.20 14.47
C GLU A 193 36.53 40.42 13.85
N GLY A 194 36.37 41.49 14.62
CA GLY A 194 35.68 42.70 14.19
C GLY A 194 34.15 42.69 14.34
N TRP A 195 33.58 41.69 15.01
CA TRP A 195 32.16 41.68 15.41
C TRP A 195 31.95 42.27 16.82
N GLU A 196 32.62 43.40 17.10
CA GLU A 196 32.25 44.35 18.18
C GLU A 196 31.36 45.46 17.61
#